data_AF-A0A496QMI1-F1
#
_entry.id   AF-A0A496QMI1-F1
#
_cell.length_a   1.000
_cell.length_b   1.000
_cell.length_c   1.000
_cell.angle_alpha   90.00
_cell.angle_beta   90.00
_cell.angle_gamma   90.00
#
_symmetry.space_group_name_H-M   'P 1'
#
loop_
_entity.id
_entity.type
_entity.pdbx_description
1 polymer ?
#
loop_
_entity_poly.entity_id
_entity_poly.type
_entity_poly.pdbx_seq_one_letter_code
_entity_poly.pdbx_strand_id
1 'polypeptide(L)'
;MRKPIWVFLSQFQNKKGYRTIINGIRELLKTYLEKAKISEYIGLILLEFTTNAENVRFKEIAESIFPQNKNIENLIFSRCIREQVYSRLAEKEDYLYLTWKICGKSTSIGTENRLQIILFNQEYDYETIKKEIDDKIEIDLQEKSLIDFYEQLPDQKKGMELGLYYLSYLQDACKEQNIRFDSFVSRLRSSDLTVINLSLQF
;
A
#
# COMPACT_ATOMS: atom_id res chain seq x y z
N MET A 1 31.78 7.50 15.28
CA MET A 1 31.86 8.84 15.91
C MET A 1 30.60 9.04 16.77
N ARG A 2 30.64 8.73 18.08
CA ARG A 2 29.48 8.88 18.98
C ARG A 2 29.25 10.38 19.21
N LYS A 3 28.06 10.88 18.83
CA LYS A 3 27.73 12.31 18.75
C LYS A 3 27.79 12.97 20.15
N PRO A 4 28.43 14.16 20.29
CA PRO A 4 28.58 14.88 21.57
C PRO A 4 27.26 15.43 22.14
N ILE A 5 26.15 15.32 21.40
CA ILE A 5 24.82 15.80 21.76
C ILE A 5 24.36 15.30 23.14
N TRP A 6 24.64 14.04 23.48
CA TRP A 6 24.27 13.49 24.78
C TRP A 6 25.06 14.10 25.94
N VAL A 7 26.33 14.44 25.71
CA VAL A 7 27.18 15.14 26.70
C VAL A 7 26.64 16.54 26.94
N PHE A 8 26.32 17.28 25.86
CA PHE A 8 25.67 18.58 25.97
C PHE A 8 24.32 18.47 26.70
N LEU A 9 23.42 17.57 26.31
CA LEU A 9 22.13 17.43 27.00
C LEU A 9 22.27 17.07 28.48
N SER A 10 23.28 16.29 28.88
CA SER A 10 23.53 15.95 30.29
C SER A 10 24.03 17.13 31.12
N GLN A 11 24.88 18.00 30.57
CA GLN A 11 25.46 19.13 31.30
C GLN A 11 24.50 20.30 31.50
N PHE A 12 23.49 20.44 30.64
CA PHE A 12 22.55 21.56 30.67
C PHE A 12 21.22 21.23 31.37
N GLN A 13 21.06 20.06 32.00
CA GLN A 13 19.81 19.59 32.63
C GLN A 13 19.14 20.59 33.59
N ASN A 14 19.94 21.37 34.33
CA ASN A 14 19.46 22.34 35.32
C ASN A 14 19.43 23.79 34.81
N LYS A 15 19.63 24.03 33.51
CA LYS A 15 19.65 25.37 32.92
C LYS A 15 18.28 25.73 32.31
N LYS A 16 17.90 27.01 32.41
CA LYS A 16 16.71 27.55 31.73
C LYS A 16 16.83 27.27 30.23
N GLY A 17 15.81 26.64 29.63
CA GLY A 17 15.78 26.24 28.21
C GLY A 17 16.02 24.75 27.94
N TYR A 18 16.53 23.96 28.90
CA TYR A 18 16.71 22.51 28.73
C TYR A 18 15.40 21.79 28.39
N ARG A 19 14.33 22.08 29.14
CA ARG A 19 13.00 21.52 28.88
C ARG A 19 12.47 21.89 27.49
N THR A 20 12.73 23.11 27.02
CA THR A 20 12.35 23.56 25.68
C THR A 20 13.05 22.75 24.60
N ILE A 21 14.36 22.52 24.75
CA ILE A 21 15.15 21.72 23.80
C ILE A 21 14.66 20.26 23.80
N ILE A 22 14.46 19.66 24.98
CA ILE A 22 13.97 18.28 25.09
C ILE A 22 12.58 18.14 24.47
N ASN A 23 11.68 19.09 24.72
CA ASN A 23 10.35 19.07 24.11
C ASN A 23 10.45 19.24 22.58
N GLY A 24 11.32 20.13 22.08
CA GLY A 24 11.56 20.25 20.64
C GLY A 24 12.09 18.96 20.00
N ILE A 25 13.02 18.26 20.66
CA ILE A 25 13.52 16.95 20.19
C ILE A 25 12.39 15.91 20.21
N ARG A 26 11.56 15.89 21.25
CA ARG A 26 10.40 14.98 21.35
C ARG A 26 9.40 15.22 20.23
N GLU A 27 9.06 16.48 19.95
CA GLU A 27 8.17 16.83 18.84
C GLU A 27 8.78 16.42 17.49
N LEU A 28 10.07 16.69 17.26
CA LEU A 28 10.74 16.25 16.02
C LEU A 28 10.74 14.73 15.85
N LEU A 29 11.00 13.98 16.93
CA LEU A 29 10.92 12.53 16.91
C LEU A 29 9.49 12.04 16.65
N LYS A 30 8.50 12.68 17.28
CA LYS A 30 7.08 12.37 17.07
C LYS A 30 6.70 12.57 15.60
N THR A 31 6.99 13.74 15.04
CA THR A 31 6.74 14.03 13.61
C THR A 31 7.46 13.07 12.69
N TYR A 32 8.71 12.70 13.01
CA TYR A 32 9.45 11.73 12.18
C TYR A 32 8.83 10.33 12.23
N LEU A 33 8.41 9.88 13.41
CA LEU A 33 7.74 8.58 13.57
C LEU A 33 6.37 8.57 12.89
N GLU A 34 5.61 9.67 12.94
CA GLU A 34 4.34 9.80 12.22
C GLU A 34 4.55 9.69 10.71
N LYS A 35 5.60 10.32 10.16
CA LYS A 35 5.96 10.17 8.74
C LYS A 35 6.41 8.75 8.36
N ALA A 36 7.00 8.00 9.29
CA ALA A 36 7.37 6.61 9.05
C ALA A 36 6.15 5.71 8.81
N LYS A 37 5.01 5.98 9.48
CA LYS A 37 3.75 5.25 9.29
C LYS A 37 3.25 5.29 7.85
N ILE A 38 3.44 6.43 7.17
CA ILE A 38 3.06 6.59 5.75
C ILE A 38 3.81 5.55 4.89
N SER A 39 5.10 5.35 5.15
CA SER A 39 5.90 4.37 4.41
C SER A 39 5.45 2.93 4.70
N GLU A 40 5.06 2.65 5.93
CA GLU A 40 4.52 1.36 6.36
C GLU A 40 3.19 1.05 5.65
N TYR A 41 2.24 2.00 5.67
CA TYR A 41 0.96 1.83 4.99
C TYR A 41 1.10 1.65 3.48
N ILE A 42 2.01 2.40 2.83
CA ILE A 42 2.32 2.17 1.41
C ILE A 42 2.81 0.74 1.19
N GLY A 43 3.73 0.25 2.03
CA GLY A 43 4.24 -1.12 1.93
C GLY A 43 3.14 -2.17 2.07
N LEU A 44 2.24 -1.99 3.04
CA LEU A 44 1.11 -2.89 3.29
C LEU A 44 0.12 -2.89 2.11
N ILE A 45 -0.24 -1.72 1.58
CA ILE A 45 -1.11 -1.61 0.40
C ILE A 45 -0.50 -2.32 -0.80
N LEU A 46 0.79 -2.09 -1.06
CA LEU A 46 1.47 -2.72 -2.20
C LEU A 46 1.52 -4.23 -2.05
N LEU A 47 1.77 -4.73 -0.84
CA LEU A 47 1.78 -6.16 -0.57
C LEU A 47 0.39 -6.76 -0.82
N GLU A 48 -0.67 -6.14 -0.30
CA GLU A 48 -2.04 -6.64 -0.49
C GLU A 48 -2.49 -6.58 -1.95
N PHE A 49 -2.27 -5.47 -2.65
CA PHE A 49 -2.66 -5.36 -4.05
C PHE A 49 -1.91 -6.36 -4.94
N THR A 50 -0.61 -6.54 -4.71
CA THR A 50 0.19 -7.52 -5.46
C THR A 50 -0.28 -8.94 -5.17
N THR A 51 -0.48 -9.27 -3.90
CA THR A 51 -0.93 -10.61 -3.48
C THR A 51 -2.32 -10.91 -3.99
N ASN A 52 -3.23 -9.94 -3.96
CA ASN A 52 -4.58 -10.10 -4.49
C ASN A 52 -4.56 -10.33 -6.00
N ALA A 53 -3.82 -9.50 -6.76
CA ALA A 53 -3.68 -9.65 -8.20
C ALA A 53 -3.06 -11.02 -8.57
N GLU A 54 -2.02 -11.46 -7.86
CA GLU A 54 -1.41 -12.78 -8.06
C GLU A 54 -2.39 -13.92 -7.75
N ASN A 55 -3.14 -13.83 -6.64
CA ASN A 55 -4.09 -14.86 -6.23
C ASN A 55 -5.27 -15.00 -7.20
N VAL A 56 -5.82 -13.88 -7.68
CA VAL A 56 -6.90 -13.89 -8.69
C VAL A 56 -6.39 -14.60 -9.94
N ARG A 57 -5.21 -14.22 -10.42
CA ARG A 57 -4.67 -14.80 -11.65
C ARG A 57 -4.27 -16.27 -11.51
N PHE A 58 -3.73 -16.64 -10.35
CA PHE A 58 -3.43 -18.01 -10.03
C PHE A 58 -4.68 -18.89 -10.13
N LYS A 59 -5.81 -18.45 -9.54
CA LYS A 59 -7.07 -19.19 -9.55
C LYS A 59 -7.57 -19.42 -10.97
N GLU A 60 -7.60 -18.38 -11.81
CA GLU A 60 -8.04 -18.47 -13.21
C GLU A 60 -7.22 -19.50 -14.00
N ILE A 61 -5.89 -19.50 -13.84
CA ILE A 61 -5.02 -20.43 -14.56
C ILE A 61 -5.13 -21.83 -13.98
N ALA A 62 -5.19 -21.97 -12.66
CA ALA A 62 -5.37 -23.26 -12.01
C ALA A 62 -6.69 -23.93 -12.44
N GLU A 63 -7.79 -23.17 -12.55
CA GLU A 63 -9.08 -23.64 -13.09
C GLU A 63 -8.95 -24.12 -14.54
N SER A 64 -8.19 -23.40 -15.37
CA SER A 64 -7.97 -23.80 -16.76
C SER A 64 -7.17 -25.10 -16.91
N ILE A 65 -6.23 -25.37 -15.99
CA ILE A 65 -5.37 -26.57 -16.02
C ILE A 65 -6.06 -27.76 -15.33
N PHE A 66 -6.83 -27.50 -14.26
CA PHE A 66 -7.45 -28.53 -13.41
C PHE A 66 -8.98 -28.35 -13.28
N PRO A 67 -9.77 -28.40 -14.37
CA PRO A 67 -11.20 -28.10 -14.37
C PRO A 67 -12.07 -29.09 -13.54
N GLN A 68 -11.53 -30.26 -13.19
CA GLN A 68 -12.22 -31.30 -12.42
C GLN A 68 -11.99 -31.19 -10.89
N ASN A 69 -11.11 -30.30 -10.44
CA ASN A 69 -10.75 -30.18 -9.03
C ASN A 69 -11.71 -29.24 -8.30
N LYS A 70 -12.52 -29.76 -7.37
CA LYS A 70 -13.50 -28.96 -6.61
C LYS A 70 -12.89 -28.04 -5.55
N ASN A 71 -11.61 -28.17 -5.23
CA ASN A 71 -10.91 -27.38 -4.20
C ASN A 71 -9.75 -26.57 -4.79
N ILE A 72 -10.04 -25.66 -5.73
CA ILE A 72 -9.05 -24.76 -6.35
C ILE A 72 -8.28 -23.94 -5.30
N GLU A 73 -8.96 -23.54 -4.21
CA GLU A 73 -8.38 -22.74 -3.13
C GLU A 73 -7.20 -23.43 -2.43
N ASN A 74 -7.23 -24.76 -2.33
CA ASN A 74 -6.15 -25.52 -1.70
C ASN A 74 -5.01 -25.86 -2.67
N LEU A 75 -5.17 -25.61 -3.97
CA LEU A 75 -4.16 -25.94 -4.97
C LEU A 75 -2.92 -25.05 -4.86
N ILE A 76 -3.06 -23.83 -4.30
CA ILE A 76 -1.94 -22.91 -4.03
C ILE A 76 -0.90 -23.57 -3.10
N PHE A 77 -1.32 -24.40 -2.15
CA PHE A 77 -0.38 -25.01 -1.20
C PHE A 77 0.49 -26.10 -1.83
N SER A 78 0.05 -26.69 -2.94
CA SER A 78 0.77 -27.74 -3.64
C SER A 78 1.89 -27.16 -4.50
N ARG A 79 3.15 -27.44 -4.13
CA ARG A 79 4.33 -26.97 -4.86
C ARG A 79 4.31 -27.36 -6.35
N CYS A 80 3.98 -28.61 -6.66
CA CYS A 80 3.92 -29.12 -8.04
C CYS A 80 2.89 -28.35 -8.91
N ILE A 81 1.76 -27.96 -8.30
CA ILE A 81 0.72 -27.20 -9.01
C ILE A 81 1.17 -25.75 -9.21
N ARG A 82 1.77 -25.14 -8.18
CA ARG A 82 2.35 -23.79 -8.31
C ARG A 82 3.38 -23.71 -9.42
N GLU A 83 4.30 -24.66 -9.47
CA GLU A 83 5.33 -24.71 -10.51
C GLU A 83 4.70 -24.80 -11.92
N GLN A 84 3.65 -25.61 -12.11
CA GLN A 84 2.94 -25.70 -13.38
C GLN A 84 2.19 -24.40 -13.76
N VAL A 85 1.51 -23.76 -12.80
CA VAL A 85 0.82 -22.49 -13.02
C VAL A 85 1.82 -21.38 -13.38
N TYR A 86 2.95 -21.30 -12.66
CA TYR A 86 3.99 -20.32 -12.95
C TYR A 86 4.66 -20.54 -14.31
N SER A 87 4.88 -21.80 -14.73
CA SER A 87 5.36 -22.07 -16.09
C SER A 87 4.40 -21.57 -17.16
N ARG A 88 3.08 -21.74 -16.97
CA ARG A 88 2.07 -21.22 -17.91
C ARG A 88 1.96 -19.70 -17.91
N LEU A 89 2.13 -19.05 -16.75
CA LEU A 89 2.21 -17.60 -16.65
C LEU A 89 3.41 -17.05 -17.42
N ALA A 90 4.58 -17.68 -17.27
CA ALA A 90 5.80 -17.30 -17.99
C ALA A 90 5.66 -17.49 -19.51
N GLU A 91 5.02 -18.57 -19.97
CA GLU A 91 4.75 -18.81 -21.40
C GLU A 91 3.83 -17.77 -22.03
N LYS A 92 2.89 -17.21 -21.26
CA LYS A 92 1.92 -16.20 -21.73
C LYS A 92 2.40 -14.76 -21.60
N GLU A 93 3.62 -14.54 -21.09
CA GLU A 93 4.17 -13.21 -20.76
C GLU A 93 3.26 -12.37 -19.87
N ASP A 94 2.58 -13.06 -18.94
CA ASP A 94 1.53 -12.47 -18.14
C ASP A 94 2.07 -12.07 -16.77
N TYR A 95 2.50 -10.81 -16.71
CA TYR A 95 3.19 -10.26 -15.56
C TYR A 95 2.38 -9.14 -14.90
N LEU A 96 2.46 -9.10 -13.57
CA LEU A 96 2.08 -7.94 -12.80
C LEU A 96 3.21 -6.91 -12.84
N TYR A 97 2.89 -5.67 -13.22
CA TYR A 97 3.88 -4.61 -13.29
C TYR A 97 3.68 -3.59 -12.18
N LEU A 98 4.74 -3.38 -11.40
CA LEU A 98 4.84 -2.31 -10.42
C LEU A 98 5.88 -1.29 -10.90
N THR A 99 5.45 -0.05 -11.07
CA THR A 99 6.34 1.07 -11.44
C THR A 99 6.18 2.19 -10.44
N TRP A 100 7.29 2.78 -10.01
CA TRP A 100 7.28 4.01 -9.23
C TRP A 100 8.04 5.12 -9.94
N LYS A 101 7.55 6.35 -9.79
CA LYS A 101 8.14 7.57 -10.30
C LYS A 101 8.29 8.56 -9.16
N ILE A 102 9.51 9.04 -8.95
CA ILE A 102 9.84 10.08 -7.98
C ILE A 102 10.16 11.35 -8.77
N CYS A 103 9.30 12.36 -8.65
CA CYS A 103 9.51 13.68 -9.24
C CYS A 103 10.21 14.61 -8.24
N GLY A 104 11.34 15.20 -8.63
CA GLY A 104 12.03 16.23 -7.85
C GLY A 104 11.48 17.64 -8.07
N LYS A 105 12.31 18.67 -7.87
CA LYS A 105 11.98 20.08 -8.18
C LYS A 105 11.83 20.29 -9.69
N SER A 106 10.66 20.00 -10.24
CA SER A 106 10.28 20.42 -11.60
C SER A 106 9.70 21.83 -11.55
N THR A 107 9.99 22.67 -12.55
CA THR A 107 9.53 24.07 -12.66
C THR A 107 8.01 24.25 -12.83
N SER A 108 7.24 23.16 -12.78
CA SER A 108 5.79 23.13 -12.98
C SER A 108 5.05 23.09 -11.65
N ILE A 109 4.33 24.18 -11.36
CA ILE A 109 3.44 24.36 -10.20
C ILE A 109 2.50 23.15 -10.09
N GLY A 110 2.54 22.47 -8.94
CA GLY A 110 1.67 21.32 -8.64
C GLY A 110 2.25 19.93 -8.96
N THR A 111 3.49 19.83 -9.42
CA THR A 111 4.17 18.53 -9.69
C THR A 111 5.48 18.33 -8.92
N GLU A 112 5.84 19.30 -8.08
CA GLU A 112 7.03 19.24 -7.23
C GLU A 112 6.89 18.15 -6.15
N ASN A 113 7.99 17.44 -5.89
CA ASN A 113 8.10 16.41 -4.84
C ASN A 113 6.96 15.39 -4.85
N ARG A 114 6.65 14.83 -6.02
CA ARG A 114 5.58 13.83 -6.18
C ARG A 114 6.12 12.42 -6.27
N LEU A 115 5.67 11.52 -5.40
CA LEU A 115 5.82 10.07 -5.55
C LEU A 115 4.56 9.52 -6.22
N GLN A 116 4.72 8.86 -7.35
CA GLN A 116 3.65 8.18 -8.05
C GLN A 116 3.97 6.68 -8.12
N ILE A 117 3.05 5.85 -7.65
CA ILE A 117 3.14 4.40 -7.72
C ILE A 117 2.03 3.91 -8.63
N ILE A 118 2.38 3.08 -9.59
CA ILE A 118 1.49 2.59 -10.63
C ILE A 118 1.58 1.07 -10.63
N LEU A 119 0.47 0.41 -10.35
CA LEU A 119 0.29 -1.02 -10.51
C LEU A 119 -0.57 -1.25 -11.74
N PHE A 120 -0.13 -2.11 -12.66
CA PHE A 120 -0.95 -2.47 -13.81
C PHE A 120 -0.91 -3.96 -14.11
N ASN A 121 -2.09 -4.49 -14.45
CA ASN A 121 -2.35 -5.89 -14.75
C ASN A 121 -3.43 -6.01 -15.85
N GLN A 122 -3.44 -7.13 -16.59
CA GLN A 122 -4.58 -7.52 -17.41
C GLN A 122 -5.66 -8.08 -16.50
N GLU A 123 -6.45 -7.18 -15.91
CA GLU A 123 -7.44 -7.53 -14.89
C GLU A 123 -8.86 -7.41 -15.46
N TYR A 124 -9.61 -8.51 -15.43
CA TYR A 124 -10.96 -8.57 -16.00
C TYR A 124 -12.03 -7.93 -15.10
N ASP A 125 -11.71 -7.65 -13.83
CA ASP A 125 -12.66 -7.11 -12.84
C ASP A 125 -12.43 -5.63 -12.47
N TYR A 126 -12.10 -4.82 -13.47
CA TYR A 126 -11.88 -3.38 -13.34
C TYR A 126 -13.01 -2.64 -12.61
N GLU A 127 -14.27 -2.94 -12.95
CA GLU A 127 -15.42 -2.20 -12.42
C GLU A 127 -15.62 -2.44 -10.93
N THR A 128 -15.39 -3.66 -10.44
CA THR A 128 -15.46 -3.97 -9.01
C THR A 128 -14.33 -3.28 -8.27
N ILE A 129 -13.09 -3.36 -8.78
CA ILE A 129 -11.91 -2.75 -8.14
C ILE A 129 -12.03 -1.24 -8.09
N LYS A 130 -12.48 -0.62 -9.18
CA LYS A 130 -12.71 0.81 -9.24
C LYS A 130 -13.76 1.25 -8.25
N LYS A 131 -14.92 0.58 -8.23
CA LYS A 131 -16.01 0.92 -7.32
C LYS A 131 -15.57 0.78 -5.87
N GLU A 132 -14.83 -0.27 -5.54
CA GLU A 132 -14.32 -0.49 -4.19
C GLU A 132 -13.32 0.56 -3.74
N ILE A 133 -12.42 1.01 -4.62
CA ILE A 133 -11.45 2.07 -4.30
C ILE A 133 -12.12 3.44 -4.24
N ASP A 134 -13.02 3.76 -5.18
CA ASP A 134 -13.70 5.05 -5.23
C ASP A 134 -14.72 5.19 -4.08
N ASP A 135 -15.49 4.14 -3.74
CA ASP A 135 -16.56 4.18 -2.71
C ASP A 135 -16.01 4.07 -1.27
N LYS A 136 -14.89 3.37 -1.02
CA LYS A 136 -14.37 3.14 0.36
C LYS A 136 -13.35 4.16 0.86
N ILE A 137 -12.97 5.13 0.04
CA ILE A 137 -12.20 6.30 0.49
C ILE A 137 -12.98 7.11 1.56
N GLU A 138 -14.31 6.94 1.65
CA GLU A 138 -15.18 7.62 2.62
C GLU A 138 -15.48 6.81 3.91
N ILE A 139 -14.69 5.77 4.24
CA ILE A 139 -14.89 5.03 5.50
C ILE A 139 -14.54 5.93 6.71
N ASP A 140 -15.50 6.13 7.60
CA ASP A 140 -15.31 6.83 8.86
C ASP A 140 -14.45 5.99 9.83
N LEU A 141 -13.18 6.37 9.97
CA LEU A 141 -12.19 5.68 10.80
C LEU A 141 -12.45 5.85 12.31
N GLN A 142 -13.48 6.60 12.71
CA GLN A 142 -13.81 6.90 14.11
C GLN A 142 -14.26 5.68 14.93
N GLU A 143 -14.77 4.61 14.33
CA GLU A 143 -15.43 3.52 15.09
C GLU A 143 -14.62 2.22 15.28
N LYS A 144 -13.50 1.98 14.55
CA LYS A 144 -12.77 0.70 14.64
C LYS A 144 -11.26 0.82 14.44
N SER A 145 -10.46 0.28 15.35
CA SER A 145 -9.00 0.20 15.17
C SER A 145 -8.61 -0.87 14.14
N LEU A 146 -7.44 -0.73 13.52
CA LEU A 146 -6.84 -1.74 12.62
C LEU A 146 -6.82 -3.14 13.27
N ILE A 147 -6.55 -3.21 14.57
CA ILE A 147 -6.49 -4.45 15.34
C ILE A 147 -7.87 -5.11 15.43
N ASP A 148 -8.89 -4.32 15.77
CA ASP A 148 -10.28 -4.82 15.86
C ASP A 148 -10.77 -5.37 14.51
N PHE A 149 -10.31 -4.77 13.40
CA PHE A 149 -10.63 -5.24 12.05
C PHE A 149 -9.98 -6.58 11.72
N TYR A 150 -8.69 -6.75 12.05
CA TYR A 150 -8.00 -8.03 11.87
C TYR A 150 -8.65 -9.18 12.66
N GLU A 151 -9.14 -8.90 13.86
CA GLU A 151 -9.82 -9.88 14.73
C GLU A 151 -11.24 -10.22 14.25
N GLN A 152 -11.92 -9.29 13.56
CA GLN A 152 -13.31 -9.46 13.10
C GLN A 152 -13.45 -10.07 11.70
N LEU A 153 -12.36 -10.20 10.94
CA LEU A 153 -12.40 -10.71 9.56
C LEU A 153 -12.53 -12.25 9.50
N PRO A 154 -13.61 -12.81 8.93
CA PRO A 154 -13.66 -14.24 8.61
C PRO A 154 -12.61 -14.59 7.54
N ASP A 155 -11.95 -15.75 7.68
CA ASP A 155 -10.78 -16.17 6.90
C ASP A 155 -10.95 -16.14 5.37
N GLN A 156 -12.18 -16.11 4.85
CA GLN A 156 -12.47 -16.16 3.42
C GLN A 156 -12.67 -14.79 2.74
N LYS A 157 -12.71 -13.67 3.46
CA LYS A 157 -12.94 -12.31 2.89
C LYS A 157 -11.74 -11.34 3.00
N LYS A 158 -10.57 -11.84 3.41
CA LYS A 158 -9.44 -11.02 3.86
C LYS A 158 -8.68 -10.23 2.78
N GLY A 159 -8.74 -10.62 1.50
CA GLY A 159 -7.81 -10.10 0.48
C GLY A 159 -7.99 -8.61 0.14
N MET A 160 -9.14 -8.23 -0.40
CA MET A 160 -9.32 -6.88 -0.95
C MET A 160 -9.85 -5.86 0.07
N GLU A 161 -10.68 -6.29 1.02
CA GLU A 161 -11.21 -5.40 2.06
C GLU A 161 -10.09 -4.78 2.91
N LEU A 162 -9.06 -5.56 3.26
CA LEU A 162 -7.93 -5.10 4.07
C LEU A 162 -7.07 -4.05 3.35
N GLY A 163 -6.82 -4.24 2.04
CA GLY A 163 -6.12 -3.25 1.21
C GLY A 163 -6.81 -1.89 1.19
N LEU A 164 -8.15 -1.88 1.18
CA LEU A 164 -8.96 -0.66 1.18
C LEU A 164 -8.93 0.07 2.52
N TYR A 165 -8.90 -0.67 3.64
CA TYR A 165 -8.70 -0.05 4.96
C TYR A 165 -7.35 0.65 5.05
N TYR A 166 -6.27 0.03 4.57
CA TYR A 166 -4.97 0.70 4.57
C TYR A 166 -4.96 1.97 3.72
N LEU A 167 -5.71 2.03 2.62
CA LEU A 167 -5.87 3.26 1.84
C LEU A 167 -6.49 4.38 2.68
N SER A 168 -7.54 4.10 3.45
CA SER A 168 -8.14 5.08 4.36
C SER A 168 -7.14 5.55 5.42
N TYR A 169 -6.42 4.63 6.08
CA TYR A 169 -5.39 4.99 7.06
C TYR A 169 -4.21 5.76 6.45
N LEU A 170 -3.81 5.43 5.22
CA LEU A 170 -2.79 6.15 4.48
C LEU A 170 -3.25 7.58 4.18
N GLN A 171 -4.50 7.76 3.75
CA GLN A 171 -5.06 9.06 3.45
C GLN A 171 -5.10 9.95 4.70
N ASP A 172 -5.52 9.41 5.84
CA ASP A 172 -5.57 10.16 7.10
C ASP A 172 -4.18 10.50 7.63
N ALA A 173 -3.23 9.56 7.59
CA ALA A 173 -1.84 9.85 7.94
C ALA A 173 -1.21 10.91 7.01
N CYS A 174 -1.59 10.94 5.73
CA CYS A 174 -1.16 11.98 4.81
C CYS A 174 -1.80 13.35 5.14
N LYS A 175 -3.11 13.40 5.45
CA LYS A 175 -3.81 14.63 5.88
C LYS A 175 -3.15 15.24 7.12
N GLU A 176 -2.84 14.43 8.14
CA GLU A 176 -2.19 14.89 9.38
C GLU A 176 -0.82 15.54 9.12
N GLN A 177 -0.11 15.11 8.08
CA GLN A 177 1.22 15.59 7.71
C GLN A 177 1.21 16.64 6.58
N ASN A 178 0.04 17.13 6.18
CA ASN A 178 -0.15 18.03 5.03
C ASN A 178 0.38 17.48 3.70
N ILE A 179 0.38 16.16 3.54
CA ILE A 179 0.73 15.48 2.30
C ILE A 179 -0.57 15.27 1.52
N ARG A 180 -0.60 15.70 0.26
CA ARG A 180 -1.74 15.44 -0.61
C ARG A 180 -1.64 14.02 -1.15
N PHE A 181 -2.63 13.20 -0.83
CA PHE A 181 -2.75 11.83 -1.32
C PHE A 181 -3.97 11.70 -2.22
N ASP A 182 -3.76 11.12 -3.40
CA ASP A 182 -4.81 10.80 -4.37
C ASP A 182 -4.60 9.35 -4.84
N SER A 183 -5.67 8.54 -4.86
CA SER A 183 -5.67 7.19 -5.42
C SER A 183 -6.82 7.03 -6.41
N PHE A 184 -6.57 6.39 -7.55
CA PHE A 184 -7.63 6.11 -8.53
C PHE A 184 -7.32 4.88 -9.37
N VAL A 185 -8.36 4.27 -9.91
CA VAL A 185 -8.27 3.12 -10.82
C VAL A 185 -8.72 3.55 -12.21
N SER A 186 -7.94 3.18 -13.22
CA SER A 186 -8.24 3.50 -14.61
C SER A 186 -8.05 2.28 -15.51
N ARG A 187 -8.87 2.15 -16.54
CA ARG A 187 -8.74 1.10 -17.57
C ARG A 187 -8.15 1.69 -18.84
N LEU A 188 -7.03 1.12 -19.30
CA LEU A 188 -6.41 1.56 -20.54
C LEU A 188 -7.16 0.95 -21.74
N ARG A 189 -7.98 1.77 -22.41
CA ARG A 189 -8.88 1.36 -23.51
C ARG A 189 -8.21 0.60 -24.66
N SER A 190 -6.91 0.78 -24.86
CA SER A 190 -6.15 0.14 -25.93
C SER A 190 -5.67 -1.28 -25.62
N SER A 191 -5.73 -1.72 -24.36
CA SER A 191 -5.09 -2.99 -23.93
C SER A 191 -5.84 -3.73 -22.82
N ASP A 192 -7.02 -3.25 -22.43
CA ASP A 192 -7.81 -3.80 -21.31
C ASP A 192 -7.02 -3.94 -20.00
N LEU A 193 -5.98 -3.13 -19.82
CA LEU A 193 -5.19 -3.10 -18.60
C LEU A 193 -5.90 -2.29 -17.52
N THR A 194 -6.03 -2.86 -16.34
CA THR A 194 -6.41 -2.15 -15.11
C THR A 194 -5.14 -1.52 -14.54
N VAL A 195 -5.23 -0.22 -14.23
CA VAL A 195 -4.12 0.59 -13.73
C VAL A 195 -4.56 1.25 -12.43
N ILE A 196 -3.94 0.85 -11.32
CA ILE A 196 -4.11 1.49 -10.01
C ILE A 196 -3.00 2.53 -9.86
N ASN A 197 -3.39 3.77 -9.57
CA ASN A 197 -2.47 4.89 -9.37
C ASN A 197 -2.56 5.36 -7.93
N LEU A 198 -1.42 5.45 -7.26
CA LEU A 198 -1.26 6.07 -5.95
C LEU A 198 -0.32 7.27 -6.10
N SER A 199 -0.77 8.45 -5.72
CA SER A 199 -0.03 9.70 -5.86
C SER A 199 0.10 10.40 -4.52
N LEU A 200 1.33 10.63 -4.08
CA LEU A 200 1.67 11.40 -2.89
C LEU A 200 2.43 12.65 -3.32
N GLN A 201 1.98 13.81 -2.85
CA GLN A 201 2.64 15.10 -3.06
C GLN A 201 3.06 15.68 -1.71
N PHE A 202 4.37 15.81 -1.52
CA PHE A 202 5.04 16.22 -0.27
C PHE A 202 5.35 17.71 -0.20
#